data_AF-F9PPE1-F1
#
_entry.id   AF-F9PPE1-F1
#
_cell.length_a   1.000
_cell.length_b   1.000
_cell.length_c   1.000
_cell.angle_alpha   90.00
_cell.angle_beta   90.00
_cell.angle_gamma   90.00
#
_symmetry.space_group_name_H-M   'P 1'
#
loop_
_entity.id
_entity.type
_entity.pdbx_description
1 polymer ?
#
loop_
_entity_poly.entity_id
_entity_poly.type
_entity_poly.pdbx_seq_one_letter_code
_entity_poly.pdbx_strand_id
1 'polypeptide(L)'
;MKAFKKISLMIFSLLLIFNLGFSNKLFAENINENEKKLVYVENIFYDENGKLANGWYNDGDDLYYFQSGKKFTGLAIDKGGSKYFLNGKYGSGIYKDVLYENGAKSKGRVYVDEIFYGDDAKPANWWYNDGTAWYFSKTVKNIPVLE
;
A
#
# COMPACT_ATOMS: atom_id res chain seq x y z
N MET A 1 -38.70 60.33 -10.73
CA MET A 1 -37.63 59.46 -11.31
C MET A 1 -36.31 59.40 -10.52
N LYS A 2 -35.88 60.44 -9.78
CA LYS A 2 -34.61 60.41 -9.02
C LYS A 2 -34.60 59.44 -7.81
N ALA A 3 -35.72 59.31 -7.08
CA ALA A 3 -35.79 58.43 -5.91
C ALA A 3 -35.73 56.93 -6.28
N PHE A 4 -36.41 56.53 -7.37
CA PHE A 4 -36.40 55.14 -7.87
C PHE A 4 -35.00 54.67 -8.30
N LYS A 5 -34.17 55.57 -8.86
CA LYS A 5 -32.77 55.24 -9.21
C LYS A 5 -31.90 54.98 -7.98
N LYS A 6 -32.10 55.71 -6.86
CA LYS A 6 -31.36 55.49 -5.61
C LYS A 6 -31.72 54.15 -4.95
N ILE A 7 -33.00 53.80 -4.94
CA ILE A 7 -33.49 52.54 -4.35
C ILE A 7 -33.02 51.33 -5.17
N SER A 8 -33.10 51.41 -6.50
CA SER A 8 -32.60 50.36 -7.39
C SER A 8 -31.09 50.13 -7.24
N LEU A 9 -30.30 51.21 -7.09
CA LEU A 9 -28.84 51.10 -6.92
C LEU A 9 -28.44 50.50 -5.58
N MET A 10 -29.18 50.78 -4.49
CA MET A 10 -28.95 50.17 -3.17
C MET A 10 -29.26 48.66 -3.16
N ILE A 11 -30.31 48.23 -3.85
CA ILE A 11 -30.66 46.81 -3.94
C ILE A 11 -29.60 46.03 -4.73
N PHE A 12 -29.07 46.62 -5.81
CA PHE A 12 -28.02 46.00 -6.62
C PHE A 12 -26.69 45.87 -5.85
N SER A 13 -26.31 46.86 -5.04
CA SER A 13 -25.09 46.75 -4.23
C SER A 13 -25.20 45.69 -3.13
N LEU A 14 -26.40 45.50 -2.56
CA LEU A 14 -26.64 44.49 -1.53
C LEU A 14 -26.61 43.06 -2.10
N LEU A 15 -27.13 42.86 -3.32
CA LEU A 15 -27.04 41.58 -4.05
C LEU A 15 -25.60 41.22 -4.43
N LEU A 16 -24.75 42.19 -4.75
CA LEU A 16 -23.34 41.93 -5.10
C LEU A 16 -22.54 41.40 -3.90
N ILE A 17 -22.81 41.94 -2.70
CA ILE A 17 -22.17 41.49 -1.44
C ILE A 17 -22.64 40.07 -1.06
N PHE A 18 -23.90 39.73 -1.35
CA PHE A 18 -24.45 38.40 -1.07
C PHE A 18 -23.87 37.31 -2.00
N ASN A 19 -23.61 37.63 -3.27
CA ASN A 19 -23.04 36.68 -4.24
C ASN A 19 -21.51 36.51 -4.11
N LEU A 20 -20.78 37.52 -3.62
CA LEU A 20 -19.33 37.42 -3.40
C LEU A 20 -18.97 36.86 -2.01
N GLY A 21 -19.84 37.06 -1.00
CA GLY A 21 -19.56 36.68 0.39
C GLY A 21 -19.87 35.23 0.76
N PHE A 22 -20.75 34.55 0.03
CA PHE A 22 -21.19 33.19 0.39
C PHE A 22 -20.41 32.06 -0.29
N SER A 23 -19.77 32.29 -1.43
CA SER A 23 -19.20 31.17 -2.20
C SER A 23 -17.82 30.70 -1.74
N ASN A 24 -17.04 31.52 -1.02
CA ASN A 24 -15.61 31.19 -0.82
C ASN A 24 -15.14 31.13 0.63
N LYS A 25 -15.93 31.57 1.62
CA LYS A 25 -15.52 31.51 3.04
C LYS A 25 -16.03 30.25 3.76
N LEU A 26 -17.21 29.77 3.38
CA LEU A 26 -17.82 28.55 3.93
C LEU A 26 -17.26 27.24 3.35
N PHE A 27 -16.59 27.30 2.19
CA PHE A 27 -15.98 26.11 1.57
C PHE A 27 -14.54 25.84 2.02
N ALA A 28 -13.88 26.80 2.68
CA ALA A 28 -12.49 26.65 3.14
C ALA A 28 -12.37 26.26 4.62
N GLU A 29 -13.42 26.46 5.42
CA GLU A 29 -13.39 26.25 6.88
C GLU A 29 -14.02 24.92 7.33
N ASN A 30 -14.44 24.07 6.38
CA ASN A 30 -14.96 22.72 6.66
C ASN A 30 -14.15 21.62 5.96
N ILE A 31 -12.84 21.82 5.86
CA ILE A 31 -11.91 20.68 5.78
C ILE A 31 -11.60 20.37 7.24
N ASN A 32 -12.52 19.61 7.84
CA ASN A 32 -12.40 18.93 9.12
C ASN A 32 -10.93 18.75 9.55
N GLU A 33 -10.49 19.44 10.62
CA GLU A 33 -9.19 19.19 11.27
C GLU A 33 -9.01 17.72 11.73
N ASN A 34 -10.07 16.89 11.63
CA ASN A 34 -10.06 15.45 11.89
C ASN A 34 -9.95 14.57 10.64
N GLU A 35 -9.83 15.11 9.42
CA GLU A 35 -9.27 14.35 8.30
C GLU A 35 -7.74 14.48 8.34
N LYS A 36 -7.11 13.82 9.33
CA LYS A 36 -5.66 13.55 9.29
C LYS A 36 -5.37 12.66 8.08
N LYS A 37 -5.31 13.28 6.91
CA LYS A 37 -5.12 12.60 5.63
C LYS A 37 -3.73 12.00 5.66
N LEU A 38 -3.65 10.68 5.56
CA LEU A 38 -2.38 10.02 5.28
C LEU A 38 -1.94 10.49 3.89
N VAL A 39 -0.77 11.13 3.81
CA VAL A 39 -0.34 11.85 2.60
C VAL A 39 0.97 11.26 2.09
N TYR A 40 1.01 11.02 0.78
CA TYR A 40 2.25 10.90 0.03
C TYR A 40 2.77 12.29 -0.36
N VAL A 41 3.97 12.64 0.10
CA VAL A 41 4.72 13.80 -0.39
C VAL A 41 6.00 13.27 -1.03
N GLU A 42 6.18 13.49 -2.33
CA GLU A 42 7.38 13.04 -3.07
C GLU A 42 7.69 11.53 -2.88
N ASN A 43 6.66 10.68 -2.94
CA ASN A 43 6.75 9.22 -2.69
C ASN A 43 7.15 8.82 -1.26
N ILE A 44 7.11 9.75 -0.32
CA ILE A 44 7.28 9.51 1.12
C ILE A 44 5.91 9.56 1.79
N PHE A 45 5.58 8.52 2.53
CA PHE A 45 4.34 8.37 3.26
C PHE A 45 4.48 8.89 4.69
N TYR A 46 3.59 9.80 5.05
CA TYR A 46 3.52 10.39 6.38
C TYR A 46 2.31 9.84 7.13
N ASP A 47 2.52 9.60 8.42
CA ASP A 47 1.44 9.24 9.33
C ASP A 47 0.52 10.43 9.58
N GLU A 48 -0.55 10.16 10.32
CA GLU A 48 -1.60 11.11 10.67
C GLU A 48 -1.08 12.34 11.46
N ASN A 49 0.14 12.26 12.03
CA ASN A 49 0.77 13.34 12.79
C ASN A 49 1.87 14.07 11.98
N GLY A 50 1.97 13.80 10.67
CA GLY A 50 2.99 14.38 9.80
C GLY A 50 4.39 13.84 10.03
N LYS A 51 4.55 12.68 10.69
CA LYS A 51 5.84 11.99 10.85
C LYS A 51 6.00 10.94 9.76
N LEU A 52 7.23 10.55 9.46
CA LEU A 52 7.48 9.44 8.53
C LEU A 52 6.82 8.16 9.07
N ALA A 53 6.06 7.48 8.21
CA ALA A 53 5.40 6.24 8.58
C ALA A 53 6.44 5.14 8.87
N ASN A 54 6.25 4.47 10.01
CA ASN A 54 7.06 3.34 10.47
C ASN A 54 6.14 2.27 11.07
N GLY A 55 6.09 1.09 10.45
CA GLY A 55 5.15 0.03 10.80
C GLY A 55 3.99 -0.08 9.80
N TRP A 56 2.90 -0.72 10.22
CA TRP A 56 1.76 -1.00 9.35
C TRP A 56 0.82 0.20 9.22
N TYR A 57 0.53 0.61 7.99
CA TYR A 57 -0.45 1.67 7.67
C TYR A 57 -1.26 1.29 6.44
N ASN A 58 -2.52 1.72 6.41
CA ASN A 58 -3.32 1.71 5.20
C ASN A 58 -3.00 2.98 4.39
N ASP A 59 -2.52 2.83 3.16
CA ASP A 59 -2.10 3.98 2.33
C ASP A 59 -3.20 4.53 1.40
N GLY A 60 -4.41 4.00 1.52
CA GLY A 60 -5.55 4.29 0.65
C GLY A 60 -5.92 3.12 -0.25
N ASP A 61 -4.95 2.27 -0.60
CA ASP A 61 -5.18 1.09 -1.44
C ASP A 61 -5.27 -0.18 -0.59
N ASP A 62 -4.30 -0.40 0.30
CA ASP A 62 -4.22 -1.59 1.14
C ASP A 62 -3.29 -1.35 2.37
N LEU A 63 -3.15 -2.35 3.23
CA LEU A 63 -2.28 -2.32 4.40
C LEU A 63 -0.82 -2.66 4.02
N TYR A 64 0.12 -1.72 4.23
CA TYR A 64 1.54 -1.91 3.94
C TYR A 64 2.41 -1.60 5.16
N TYR A 65 3.54 -2.29 5.26
CA TYR A 65 4.58 -2.03 6.24
C TYR A 65 5.56 -0.99 5.68
N PHE A 66 5.70 0.11 6.39
CA PHE A 66 6.57 1.22 6.05
C PHE A 66 7.80 1.25 6.96
N GLN A 67 8.92 1.71 6.40
CA GLN A 67 10.07 2.15 7.18
C GLN A 67 10.58 3.46 6.58
N SER A 68 10.74 4.48 7.42
CA SER A 68 11.14 5.83 6.99
C SER A 68 10.25 6.38 5.86
N GLY A 69 8.93 6.12 5.95
CA GLY A 69 7.93 6.58 4.99
C GLY A 69 7.92 5.86 3.65
N LYS A 70 8.69 4.78 3.46
CA LYS A 70 8.67 3.97 2.23
C LYS A 70 8.16 2.57 2.52
N LYS A 71 7.41 1.98 1.57
CA LYS A 71 7.03 0.56 1.62
C LYS A 71 8.31 -0.27 1.75
N PHE A 72 8.43 -1.04 2.82
CA PHE A 72 9.69 -1.67 3.19
C PHE A 72 9.95 -2.96 2.41
N THR A 73 11.19 -3.15 1.99
CA THR A 73 11.70 -4.43 1.46
C THR A 73 12.95 -4.81 2.24
N GLY A 74 12.93 -5.99 2.86
CA GLY A 74 14.03 -6.46 3.70
C GLY A 74 13.56 -7.24 4.93
N LEU A 75 14.43 -7.34 5.94
CA LEU A 75 14.12 -8.01 7.20
C LEU A 75 13.82 -7.00 8.28
N ALA A 76 12.68 -7.13 8.95
CA ALA A 76 12.31 -6.36 10.13
C ALA A 76 11.67 -7.27 11.19
N ILE A 77 11.62 -6.80 12.43
CA ILE A 77 10.92 -7.51 13.50
C ILE A 77 9.45 -7.11 13.46
N ASP A 78 8.58 -8.11 13.35
CA ASP A 78 7.14 -7.94 13.47
C ASP A 78 6.55 -9.12 14.25
N LYS A 79 5.58 -8.84 15.13
CA LYS A 79 4.96 -9.83 16.03
C LYS A 79 5.98 -10.69 16.79
N GLY A 80 7.11 -10.10 17.19
CA GLY A 80 8.16 -10.77 17.97
C GLY A 80 9.10 -11.68 17.16
N GLY A 81 8.99 -11.72 15.84
CA GLY A 81 9.88 -12.51 14.97
C GLY A 81 10.44 -11.70 13.80
N SER A 82 11.58 -12.13 13.27
CA SER A 82 12.11 -11.57 12.02
C SER A 82 11.25 -12.01 10.85
N LYS A 83 10.74 -11.04 10.10
CA LYS A 83 9.91 -11.22 8.91
C LYS A 83 10.58 -10.62 7.69
N TYR A 84 10.48 -11.32 6.56
CA TYR A 84 10.81 -10.78 5.26
C TYR A 84 9.63 -9.97 4.72
N PHE A 85 9.93 -8.76 4.27
CA PHE A 85 8.99 -7.87 3.60
C PHE A 85 9.42 -7.65 2.16
N LEU A 86 8.44 -7.63 1.26
CA LEU A 86 8.60 -7.27 -0.14
C LEU A 86 7.55 -6.20 -0.46
N ASN A 87 8.00 -4.99 -0.78
CA ASN A 87 7.16 -3.83 -1.10
C ASN A 87 6.08 -3.57 -0.05
N GLY A 88 6.44 -3.67 1.23
CA GLY A 88 5.56 -3.43 2.37
C GLY A 88 4.58 -4.56 2.67
N LYS A 89 4.62 -5.68 1.96
CA LYS A 89 3.85 -6.89 2.30
C LYS A 89 4.78 -7.95 2.86
N TYR A 90 4.23 -8.95 3.54
CA TYR A 90 5.02 -10.13 3.86
C TYR A 90 5.48 -10.79 2.56
N GLY A 91 6.79 -10.92 2.39
CA GLY A 91 7.39 -11.38 1.15
C GLY A 91 7.48 -12.89 1.06
N SER A 92 7.36 -13.41 -0.14
CA SER A 92 7.75 -14.78 -0.49
C SER A 92 8.90 -14.71 -1.50
N GLY A 93 9.84 -15.64 -1.43
CA GLY A 93 10.97 -15.72 -2.36
C GLY A 93 12.30 -15.94 -1.67
N ILE A 94 13.37 -16.00 -2.48
CA ILE A 94 14.74 -16.03 -1.99
C ILE A 94 15.18 -14.61 -1.64
N TYR A 95 15.56 -14.39 -0.39
CA TYR A 95 16.17 -13.15 0.06
C TYR A 95 17.42 -13.47 0.88
N LYS A 96 18.58 -13.00 0.40
CA LYS A 96 19.90 -13.32 0.98
C LYS A 96 20.10 -14.82 1.20
N ASP A 97 19.90 -15.60 0.13
CA ASP A 97 20.07 -17.06 0.10
C ASP A 97 19.16 -17.87 1.05
N VAL A 98 18.14 -17.23 1.62
CA VAL A 98 17.14 -17.90 2.46
C VAL A 98 15.77 -17.81 1.78
N LEU A 99 15.08 -18.94 1.71
CA LEU A 99 13.70 -19.01 1.22
C LEU A 99 12.73 -18.49 2.28
N TYR A 100 11.85 -17.60 1.84
CA TYR A 100 10.74 -17.09 2.63
C TYR A 100 9.41 -17.44 1.97
N GLU A 101 8.42 -17.70 2.81
CA GLU A 101 7.01 -17.82 2.44
C GLU A 101 6.21 -16.98 3.43
N ASN A 102 5.43 -16.02 2.91
CA ASN A 102 4.59 -15.13 3.72
C ASN A 102 5.39 -14.49 4.88
N GLY A 103 6.60 -14.04 4.57
CA GLY A 103 7.52 -13.37 5.47
C GLY A 103 8.21 -14.28 6.48
N ALA A 104 7.86 -15.56 6.58
CA ALA A 104 8.54 -16.52 7.45
C ALA A 104 9.62 -17.28 6.67
N LYS A 105 10.73 -17.63 7.34
CA LYS A 105 11.71 -18.56 6.76
C LYS A 105 11.04 -19.90 6.49
N SER A 106 11.07 -20.35 5.25
CA SER A 106 10.53 -21.65 4.85
C SER A 106 11.62 -22.72 4.95
N LYS A 107 11.21 -23.95 5.27
CA LYS A 107 12.05 -25.15 5.16
C LYS A 107 11.91 -25.83 3.80
N GLY A 108 11.22 -25.20 2.86
CA GLY A 108 10.87 -25.80 1.58
C GLY A 108 9.53 -26.54 1.61
N ARG A 109 9.28 -27.33 0.57
CA ARG A 109 7.98 -27.90 0.18
C ARG A 109 6.89 -26.84 0.04
N VAL A 110 7.24 -25.73 -0.61
CA VAL A 110 6.35 -24.60 -0.85
C VAL A 110 6.44 -24.17 -2.30
N TYR A 111 5.35 -23.66 -2.83
CA TYR A 111 5.34 -22.96 -4.11
C TYR A 111 5.54 -21.47 -3.85
N VAL A 112 6.55 -20.88 -4.50
CA VAL A 112 6.74 -19.44 -4.53
C VAL A 112 6.90 -19.01 -5.98
N ASP A 113 6.04 -18.11 -6.43
CA ASP A 113 5.97 -17.65 -7.82
C ASP A 113 5.96 -18.79 -8.85
N GLU A 114 5.09 -19.79 -8.63
CA GLU A 114 4.94 -21.00 -9.47
C GLU A 114 6.16 -21.94 -9.48
N ILE A 115 7.22 -21.61 -8.75
CA ILE A 115 8.40 -22.45 -8.57
C ILE A 115 8.23 -23.24 -7.28
N PHE A 116 8.29 -24.55 -7.38
CA PHE A 116 8.31 -25.41 -6.20
C PHE A 116 9.72 -25.46 -5.62
N TYR A 117 9.82 -25.31 -4.30
CA TYR A 117 11.05 -25.47 -3.55
C TYR A 117 11.00 -26.78 -2.78
N GLY A 118 11.99 -27.65 -2.96
CA GLY A 118 12.07 -28.95 -2.29
C GLY A 118 12.41 -28.85 -0.80
N ASP A 119 12.53 -30.00 -0.12
CA ASP A 119 12.89 -30.07 1.31
C ASP A 119 14.25 -29.44 1.66
N ASP A 120 15.09 -29.18 0.66
CA ASP A 120 16.36 -28.47 0.79
C ASP A 120 16.23 -26.94 0.62
N ALA A 121 14.99 -26.44 0.50
CA ALA A 121 14.65 -25.05 0.22
C ALA A 121 15.27 -24.51 -1.08
N LYS A 122 15.61 -25.38 -2.03
CA LYS A 122 16.09 -25.01 -3.36
C LYS A 122 15.00 -25.21 -4.42
N PRO A 123 15.03 -24.42 -5.51
CA PRO A 123 14.07 -24.60 -6.58
C PRO A 123 14.24 -25.99 -7.22
N ALA A 124 13.13 -26.69 -7.42
CA ALA A 124 13.13 -27.97 -8.08
C ALA A 124 13.65 -27.83 -9.52
N ASN A 125 14.58 -28.71 -9.90
CA ASN A 125 15.24 -28.70 -11.21
C ASN A 125 15.22 -30.09 -11.89
N TRP A 126 14.36 -30.99 -11.40
CA TRP A 126 14.17 -32.33 -11.92
C TRP A 126 12.74 -32.82 -11.63
N TRP A 127 12.51 -34.12 -11.78
CA TRP A 127 11.31 -34.78 -11.27
C TRP A 127 11.19 -34.59 -9.74
N TYR A 128 10.03 -34.12 -9.30
CA TYR A 128 9.72 -33.94 -7.88
C TYR A 128 8.30 -34.41 -7.58
N ASN A 129 8.10 -35.02 -6.41
CA ASN A 129 6.78 -35.33 -5.87
C ASN A 129 6.44 -34.33 -4.76
N ASP A 130 5.46 -33.46 -5.00
CA ASP A 130 5.07 -32.41 -4.04
C ASP A 130 4.20 -32.91 -2.88
N GLY A 131 3.98 -34.22 -2.79
CA GLY A 131 3.10 -34.88 -1.85
C GLY A 131 1.74 -35.28 -2.46
N THR A 132 1.40 -34.76 -3.64
CA THR A 132 0.16 -35.09 -4.36
C THR A 132 0.43 -35.80 -5.68
N ALA A 133 1.36 -35.28 -6.50
CA ALA A 133 1.69 -35.84 -7.80
C ALA A 133 3.16 -35.63 -8.17
N TRP A 134 3.59 -36.31 -9.24
CA TRP A 134 4.92 -36.11 -9.82
C TRP A 134 4.89 -35.00 -10.86
N TYR A 135 5.83 -34.06 -10.74
CA TYR A 135 6.01 -32.96 -11.67
C TYR A 135 7.44 -32.98 -12.21
N PHE A 136 7.60 -32.60 -13.47
CA PHE A 136 8.92 -32.30 -14.03
C PHE A 136 9.14 -30.79 -13.99
N SER A 137 10.13 -30.34 -13.20
CA SER A 137 10.48 -28.93 -13.07
C SER A 137 11.71 -28.60 -13.91
N LYS A 138 11.56 -27.70 -14.88
CA LYS A 138 12.68 -27.20 -15.70
C LYS A 138 12.96 -25.75 -15.35
N THR A 139 13.80 -25.54 -14.33
CA THR A 139 14.53 -24.31 -13.92
C THR A 139 13.75 -22.98 -13.79
N VAL A 140 12.53 -22.85 -14.31
CA VAL A 140 11.78 -21.59 -14.40
C VAL A 140 10.27 -21.80 -14.19
N LYS A 141 9.70 -22.97 -14.53
CA LYS A 141 8.28 -23.29 -14.25
C LYS A 141 8.04 -24.80 -14.12
N ASN A 142 7.09 -25.18 -13.26
CA ASN A 142 6.58 -26.54 -13.14
C ASN A 142 5.49 -26.80 -14.19
N ILE A 143 5.55 -27.94 -14.88
CA ILE A 143 4.53 -28.34 -15.86
C ILE A 143 3.80 -29.58 -15.30
N PRO A 144 2.47 -29.53 -15.11
CA PRO A 144 1.71 -30.72 -14.71
C PRO A 144 1.80 -31.78 -15.81
N VAL A 145 2.12 -33.01 -15.43
CA VAL A 145 2.05 -34.15 -16.34
C VAL A 145 0.63 -34.71 -16.23
N LEU A 146 -0.14 -34.59 -17.32
CA LEU A 146 -1.42 -35.28 -17.44
C LEU A 146 -1.12 -36.75 -17.78
N GLU A 147 -1.66 -37.68 -16.99
CA GLU A 147 -1.64 -39.13 -17.26
C GLU A 147 -2.44 -39.50 -18.51
#